data_AF-A0A0U0ZPC4-F1
#
_entry.id   AF-A0A0U0ZPC4-F1
#
_cell.length_a   1.000
_cell.length_b   1.000
_cell.length_c   1.000
_cell.angle_alpha   90.00
_cell.angle_beta   90.00
_cell.angle_gamma   90.00
#
_symmetry.space_group_name_H-M   'P 1'
#
loop_
_entity.id
_entity.type
_entity.pdbx_description
1 polymer ?
#
loop_
_entity_poly.entity_id
_entity_poly.type
_entity_poly.pdbx_seq_one_letter_code
_entity_poly.pdbx_strand_id
1 'polypeptide(L)'
;MRRVLIGMLTGAVLAMAAVGYAQRAHAAPNDGCETVSWGLFGSQLRTICDGPKRPDGSWIRERRIWTAAGWVRGSTYCGYYSCTRSEGYYRQESTQGYEKYLVFDYNVVPGEPDWLPAGTVVVR
;
A
#
# COMPACT_ATOMS: atom_id res chain seq x y z
N MET A 1 -54.15 -24.70 5.66
CA MET A 1 -52.98 -24.44 6.53
C MET A 1 -52.02 -25.61 6.41
N ARG A 2 -51.00 -25.52 5.55
CA ARG A 2 -49.91 -26.50 5.44
C ARG A 2 -48.61 -25.73 5.35
N ARG A 3 -47.69 -26.07 6.25
CA ARG A 3 -46.66 -25.20 6.82
C ARG A 3 -45.49 -25.00 5.85
N VAL A 4 -45.05 -23.75 5.78
CA VAL A 4 -43.82 -23.24 5.17
C VAL A 4 -42.61 -23.91 5.81
N LEU A 5 -41.88 -24.76 5.08
CA LEU A 5 -40.64 -25.38 5.56
C LEU A 5 -39.70 -25.75 4.39
N ILE A 6 -39.33 -24.80 3.53
CA ILE A 6 -38.12 -24.95 2.69
C ILE A 6 -37.53 -23.55 2.47
N GLY A 7 -36.57 -23.14 3.31
CA GLY A 7 -35.97 -21.81 3.16
C GLY A 7 -34.82 -21.51 4.12
N MET A 8 -34.04 -22.50 4.52
CA MET A 8 -32.98 -22.30 5.53
C MET A 8 -31.65 -23.03 5.23
N LEU A 9 -31.33 -23.32 3.96
CA LEU A 9 -30.05 -23.98 3.62
C LEU A 9 -29.21 -23.26 2.54
N THR A 10 -29.60 -22.07 2.10
CA THR A 10 -28.85 -21.28 1.10
C THR A 10 -28.31 -19.95 1.63
N GLY A 11 -28.27 -19.75 2.95
CA GLY A 11 -27.75 -18.51 3.55
C GLY A 11 -26.27 -18.56 4.00
N ALA A 12 -25.73 -19.76 4.24
CA ALA A 12 -24.48 -19.90 4.98
C ALA A 12 -23.20 -19.88 4.12
N VAL A 13 -23.31 -19.97 2.78
CA VAL A 13 -22.12 -20.07 1.90
C VAL A 13 -21.60 -18.71 1.42
N LEU A 14 -22.43 -17.66 1.44
CA LEU A 14 -22.01 -16.33 0.97
C LEU A 14 -21.28 -15.48 2.02
N ALA A 15 -21.31 -15.85 3.30
CA ALA A 15 -20.65 -15.09 4.35
C ALA A 15 -19.12 -15.30 4.40
N MET A 16 -18.59 -16.38 3.82
CA MET A 16 -17.15 -16.67 3.88
C MET A 16 -16.31 -16.04 2.76
N ALA A 17 -16.94 -15.48 1.72
CA ALA A 17 -16.20 -14.85 0.62
C ALA A 17 -15.75 -13.41 0.91
N ALA A 18 -16.25 -12.78 1.98
CA ALA A 18 -15.99 -11.36 2.25
C ALA A 18 -14.71 -11.09 3.06
N VAL A 19 -14.12 -12.10 3.73
CA VAL A 19 -12.97 -11.88 4.64
C VAL A 19 -11.62 -11.87 3.90
N GLY A 20 -11.58 -12.26 2.62
CA GLY A 20 -10.35 -12.30 1.82
C GLY A 20 -9.93 -10.99 1.14
N TYR A 21 -10.77 -9.95 1.18
CA TYR A 21 -10.54 -8.66 0.51
C TYR A 21 -10.56 -7.49 1.50
N ALA A 22 -9.91 -7.63 2.65
CA ALA A 22 -9.50 -6.46 3.39
C ALA A 22 -8.29 -5.85 2.67
N GLN A 23 -8.56 -4.97 1.68
CA GLN A 23 -7.59 -3.95 1.32
C GLN A 23 -7.17 -3.27 2.63
N ARG A 24 -5.88 -3.30 3.00
CA ARG A 24 -5.40 -2.46 4.10
C ARG A 24 -5.65 -1.02 3.67
N ALA A 25 -6.77 -0.45 4.11
CA ALA A 25 -7.06 0.96 3.94
C ALA A 25 -6.00 1.70 4.76
N HIS A 26 -5.02 2.26 4.05
CA HIS A 26 -3.94 3.07 4.58
C HIS A 26 -4.48 4.46 4.91
N ALA A 27 -4.75 4.67 6.20
CA ALA A 27 -4.72 5.91 6.96
C ALA A 27 -5.69 5.71 8.13
N ALA A 28 -5.18 5.47 9.35
CA ALA A 28 -6.04 5.75 10.48
C ALA A 28 -6.38 7.25 10.44
N PRO A 29 -7.59 7.69 10.83
CA PRO A 29 -7.99 9.09 10.77
C PRO A 29 -7.05 10.07 11.49
N ASN A 30 -6.12 9.55 12.30
CA ASN A 30 -5.19 10.30 13.13
C ASN A 30 -3.73 10.17 12.68
N ASP A 31 -3.46 9.57 11.52
CA ASP A 31 -2.10 9.41 11.01
C ASP A 31 -1.76 10.53 10.02
N GLY A 32 -0.51 10.98 10.02
CA GLY A 32 0.07 11.83 8.98
C GLY A 32 0.89 10.97 8.02
N CYS A 33 0.57 10.98 6.72
CA CYS A 33 1.23 10.15 5.72
C CYS A 33 1.91 10.98 4.61
N GLU A 34 3.11 10.56 4.22
CA GLU A 34 3.84 11.04 3.05
C GLU A 34 4.17 9.88 2.11
N THR A 35 3.92 10.04 0.82
CA THR A 35 4.34 9.10 -0.22
C THR A 35 5.28 9.79 -1.21
N VAL A 36 6.45 9.19 -1.43
CA VAL A 36 7.47 9.69 -2.35
C VAL A 36 7.96 8.61 -3.30
N SER A 37 8.49 9.02 -4.45
CA SER A 37 9.23 8.13 -5.33
C SER A 37 10.50 7.57 -4.65
N TRP A 38 10.79 6.29 -4.86
CA TRP A 38 11.86 5.54 -4.19
C TRP A 38 12.52 4.52 -5.11
N GLY A 39 13.71 4.06 -4.73
CA GLY A 39 14.47 3.05 -5.44
C GLY A 39 15.13 3.57 -6.71
N LEU A 40 15.71 2.66 -7.48
CA LEU A 40 16.42 3.00 -8.71
C LEU A 40 15.43 3.60 -9.73
N PHE A 41 15.72 4.82 -10.19
CA PHE A 41 14.89 5.60 -11.12
C PHE A 41 13.43 5.84 -10.68
N GLY A 42 13.12 5.82 -9.38
CA GLY A 42 11.74 6.02 -8.91
C GLY A 42 10.80 4.87 -9.29
N SER A 43 11.34 3.67 -9.52
CA SER A 43 10.56 2.48 -9.87
C SER A 43 9.64 1.99 -8.75
N GLN A 44 9.86 2.46 -7.52
CA GLN A 44 9.09 2.12 -6.33
C GLN A 44 8.55 3.40 -5.68
N LEU A 45 7.61 3.22 -4.76
CA LEU A 45 7.08 4.25 -3.89
C LEU A 45 7.45 3.91 -2.44
N ARG A 46 7.75 4.93 -1.66
CA ARG A 46 7.90 4.82 -0.21
C ARG A 46 6.81 5.66 0.44
N THR A 47 5.94 4.99 1.18
CA THR A 47 4.94 5.63 2.03
C THR A 47 5.39 5.53 3.48
N ILE A 48 5.46 6.68 4.16
CA ILE A 48 5.72 6.80 5.59
C ILE A 48 4.45 7.36 6.23
N CYS A 49 3.94 6.70 7.26
CA CYS A 49 2.82 7.18 8.06
C CYS A 49 3.24 7.26 9.53
N ASP A 50 3.00 8.40 10.16
CA ASP A 50 3.25 8.63 11.57
C ASP A 50 1.93 8.67 12.33
N GLY A 51 1.88 7.92 13.43
CA GLY A 51 0.80 8.01 14.40
C GLY A 51 0.94 9.24 15.31
N PRO A 52 0.03 9.39 16.29
CA PRO A 52 0.08 10.48 17.25
C PRO A 52 1.41 10.52 18.01
N LYS A 53 1.98 11.72 18.13
CA LYS A 53 3.15 11.95 18.96
C LYS A 53 2.77 11.91 20.44
N ARG A 54 3.46 11.08 21.20
CA ARG A 54 3.29 10.90 22.64
C ARG A 54 3.93 12.05 23.42
N PRO A 55 3.55 12.25 24.69
CA PRO A 55 4.12 13.31 25.53
C PRO A 55 5.63 13.21 25.75
N ASP A 56 6.20 12.01 25.63
CA ASP A 56 7.65 11.77 25.70
C ASP A 56 8.39 12.13 24.40
N GLY A 57 7.68 12.67 23.40
CA GLY A 57 8.21 13.04 22.10
C GLY A 57 8.34 11.86 21.13
N SER A 58 7.93 10.65 21.51
CA SER A 58 7.99 9.48 20.64
C SER A 58 6.74 9.32 19.78
N TRP A 59 6.85 8.73 18.60
CA TRP A 59 5.71 8.30 17.80
C TRP A 59 5.99 6.96 17.15
N ILE A 60 4.93 6.30 16.69
CA ILE A 60 5.06 5.08 15.90
C ILE A 60 5.05 5.46 14.43
N ARG A 61 6.08 5.04 13.72
CA ARG A 61 6.23 5.21 12.29
C ARG A 61 6.01 3.89 11.57
N GLU A 62 5.22 3.92 10.52
CA GLU A 62 5.03 2.84 9.57
C GLU A 62 5.67 3.23 8.24
N ARG A 63 6.64 2.44 7.77
CA ARG A 63 7.32 2.63 6.50
C ARG A 63 6.97 1.47 5.57
N ARG A 64 6.45 1.79 4.39
CA ARG A 64 6.12 0.83 3.34
C ARG A 64 6.84 1.21 2.05
N ILE A 65 7.60 0.27 1.50
CA ILE A 65 8.15 0.36 0.14
C ILE A 65 7.33 -0.57 -0.75
N TRP A 66 6.73 -0.01 -1.79
CA TRP A 66 5.77 -0.72 -2.63
C TRP A 66 5.82 -0.25 -4.08
N THR A 67 5.30 -1.06 -4.98
CA THR A 67 5.08 -0.71 -6.39
C THR A 67 3.59 -0.71 -6.64
N ALA A 68 3.05 0.39 -7.16
CA ALA A 68 1.62 0.52 -7.42
C ALA A 68 1.12 -0.49 -8.46
N ALA A 69 -0.17 -0.84 -8.36
CA ALA A 69 -0.81 -1.57 -9.46
C ALA A 69 -0.88 -0.68 -10.71
N GLY A 70 -0.80 -1.29 -11.90
CA GLY A 70 -0.94 -0.54 -13.14
C GLY A 70 -0.53 -1.31 -14.38
N TRP A 71 -0.87 -0.74 -15.53
CA TRP A 71 -0.50 -1.30 -16.83
C TRP A 71 0.97 -1.01 -17.15
N VAL A 72 1.74 -2.07 -17.38
CA VAL A 72 3.12 -1.98 -17.87
C VAL A 72 3.09 -2.08 -19.38
N ARG A 73 3.61 -1.05 -20.04
CA ARG A 73 3.71 -1.03 -21.51
C ARG A 73 4.79 -2.00 -21.95
N GLY A 74 4.44 -2.87 -22.89
CA GLY A 74 5.42 -3.62 -23.66
C GLY A 74 6.27 -2.69 -24.52
N SER A 75 7.45 -3.16 -24.90
CA SER A 75 8.40 -2.46 -25.74
C SER A 75 8.70 -3.29 -26.99
N THR A 76 8.92 -2.62 -28.11
CA THR A 76 9.46 -3.23 -29.33
C THR A 76 10.83 -2.63 -29.58
N TYR A 77 11.83 -3.48 -29.70
CA TYR A 77 13.18 -3.10 -30.06
C TYR A 77 13.55 -3.77 -31.38
N CYS A 78 14.04 -2.99 -32.34
CA CYS A 78 14.43 -3.47 -33.65
C CYS A 78 15.92 -3.20 -33.89
N GLY A 79 16.67 -4.24 -34.22
CA GLY A 79 18.01 -4.16 -34.78
C GLY A 79 17.99 -4.29 -36.31
N TYR A 80 19.16 -4.38 -36.92
CA TYR A 80 19.31 -4.40 -38.38
C TYR A 80 18.68 -5.64 -39.06
N TYR A 81 18.62 -6.78 -38.39
CA TYR A 81 18.11 -8.05 -38.96
C TYR A 81 16.89 -8.63 -38.23
N SER A 82 16.46 -8.06 -37.09
CA SER A 82 15.37 -8.62 -36.29
C SER A 82 14.76 -7.61 -35.34
N CYS A 83 13.47 -7.81 -35.03
CA CYS A 83 12.78 -7.10 -33.96
C CYS A 83 12.37 -8.07 -32.85
N THR A 84 12.53 -7.64 -31.60
CA THR A 84 12.00 -8.30 -30.42
C THR A 84 10.90 -7.43 -29.84
N ARG A 85 9.74 -8.04 -29.59
CA ARG A 85 8.59 -7.38 -28.96
C ARG A 85 8.29 -8.04 -27.63
N SER A 86 8.07 -7.22 -26.61
CA SER A 86 7.43 -7.63 -25.36
C SER A 86 5.98 -7.16 -25.36
N GLU A 87 5.09 -8.00 -24.85
CA GLU A 87 3.70 -7.65 -24.64
C GLU A 87 3.53 -6.83 -23.35
N GLY A 88 2.56 -5.92 -23.36
CA GLY A 88 2.18 -5.22 -22.14
C GLY A 88 1.40 -6.15 -21.22
N TYR A 89 1.53 -5.95 -19.92
CA TYR A 89 0.83 -6.74 -18.92
C TYR A 89 0.34 -5.85 -17.78
N TYR A 90 -0.73 -6.30 -17.11
CA TYR A 90 -1.19 -5.65 -15.90
C TYR A 90 -0.38 -6.17 -14.70
N ARG A 91 0.25 -5.26 -13.98
CA ARG A 91 1.00 -5.57 -12.77
C ARG A 91 0.10 -5.29 -11.55
N GLN A 92 0.02 -6.26 -10.65
CA GLN A 92 -0.63 -6.07 -9.35
C GLN A 92 0.28 -5.26 -8.41
N GLU A 93 -0.35 -4.61 -7.43
CA GLU A 93 0.40 -3.95 -6.36
C GLU A 93 1.26 -4.97 -5.62
N SER A 94 2.48 -4.58 -5.28
CA SER A 94 3.39 -5.43 -4.52
C SER A 94 4.14 -4.61 -3.47
N THR A 95 4.17 -5.11 -2.23
CA THR A 95 4.97 -4.53 -1.15
C THR A 95 6.31 -5.24 -1.11
N GLN A 96 7.41 -4.48 -1.23
CA GLN A 96 8.77 -5.02 -1.11
C GLN A 96 9.28 -4.95 0.32
N GLY A 97 8.86 -3.94 1.09
CA GLY A 97 9.26 -3.76 2.48
C GLY A 97 8.17 -3.12 3.30
N TYR A 98 8.01 -3.58 4.55
CA TYR A 98 7.12 -2.98 5.52
C TYR A 98 7.75 -3.06 6.91
N GLU A 99 7.84 -1.91 7.57
CA GLU A 99 8.42 -1.80 8.90
C GLU A 99 7.55 -0.91 9.76
N LYS A 100 7.49 -1.23 11.05
CA LYS A 100 6.80 -0.44 12.06
C LYS A 100 7.71 -0.30 13.26
N TYR A 101 8.06 0.93 13.61
CA TYR A 101 9.06 1.18 14.65
C TYR A 101 8.78 2.48 15.42
N LEU A 102 9.40 2.58 16.60
CA LEU A 102 9.32 3.75 17.44
C LEU A 102 10.37 4.77 17.00
N VAL A 103 9.96 6.02 16.86
CA VAL A 103 10.82 7.14 16.47
C VAL A 103 10.72 8.24 17.52
N PHE A 104 11.82 8.94 17.71
CA PHE A 104 12.00 10.15 18.49
C PHE A 104 12.60 11.22 17.57
N ASP A 105 12.48 12.48 17.96
CA ASP A 105 13.04 13.59 17.17
C ASP A 105 14.55 13.46 16.91
N TYR A 106 15.29 12.80 17.80
CA TYR A 106 16.75 12.63 17.69
C TYR A 106 17.19 11.38 16.91
N ASN A 107 16.29 10.45 16.58
CA ASN A 107 16.64 9.19 15.90
C ASN A 107 15.90 8.97 14.58
N VAL A 108 15.36 10.04 14.00
CA VAL A 108 14.78 10.02 12.66
C VAL A 108 15.83 9.53 11.66
N VAL A 109 15.48 8.50 10.89
CA VAL A 109 16.39 7.91 9.90
C VAL A 109 16.73 8.97 8.84
N PRO A 110 18.01 9.16 8.46
CA PRO A 110 18.38 10.12 7.44
C PRO A 110 17.59 9.94 6.14
N GLY A 111 17.04 11.04 5.62
CA GLY A 111 16.23 11.04 4.40
C GLY A 111 14.76 10.65 4.62
N GLU A 112 14.30 10.53 5.86
CA GLU A 112 12.88 10.51 6.22
C GLU A 112 12.40 11.88 6.68
N PRO A 113 11.09 12.17 6.57
CA PRO A 113 10.53 13.38 7.14
C PRO A 113 10.56 13.33 8.68
N ASP A 114 10.53 14.52 9.29
CA ASP A 114 10.17 14.67 10.70
C ASP A 114 8.75 14.16 10.97
N TRP A 115 8.32 14.20 12.24
CA TRP A 115 7.00 13.75 12.61
C TRP A 115 5.90 14.42 11.78
N LEU A 116 5.06 13.61 11.13
CA LEU A 116 3.93 14.07 10.33
C LEU A 116 2.68 14.22 11.21
N PRO A 117 2.09 15.44 11.32
CA PRO A 117 0.86 15.65 12.08
C PRO A 117 -0.32 14.85 11.52
N ALA A 118 -1.25 14.47 12.40
CA ALA A 118 -2.50 13.81 12.03
C ALA A 118 -3.23 14.54 10.89
N GLY A 119 -3.68 13.80 9.88
CA GLY A 119 -4.39 14.35 8.72
C GLY A 119 -3.49 14.95 7.64
N THR A 120 -2.18 14.93 7.83
CA THR A 120 -1.22 15.29 6.78
C THR A 120 -1.26 14.24 5.68
N VAL A 121 -1.45 14.66 4.43
CA VAL A 121 -1.33 13.79 3.26
C VAL A 121 -0.44 14.50 2.23
N VAL A 122 0.78 14.01 2.07
CA VAL A 122 1.77 14.53 1.13
C VAL A 122 2.08 13.49 0.07
N VAL A 123 2.05 13.88 -1.20
CA VAL A 123 2.45 13.04 -2.33
C VAL A 123 3.45 13.83 -3.18
N ARG A 124 4.64 13.29 -3.40
CA ARG A 124 5.74 13.94 -4.14
C ARG A 124 6.34 13.03 -5.21
#